data_AF-W7D5A0-F1
#
_entry.id   AF-W7D5A0-F1
#
_cell.length_a   1.000
_cell.length_b   1.000
_cell.length_c   1.000
_cell.angle_alpha   90.00
_cell.angle_beta   90.00
_cell.angle_gamma   90.00
#
_symmetry.space_group_name_H-M   'P 1'
#
loop_
_entity.id
_entity.type
_entity.pdbx_description
1 polymer ?
#
loop_
_entity_poly.entity_id
_entity_poly.type
_entity_poly.pdbx_seq_one_letter_code
_entity_poly.pdbx_strand_id
1 'polypeptide(L)'
;MLRHIATTFDVSVDYLIGYAEESSYKPSTIVKKNDVHERLEKVQEKLRYDDDLLLSGAPLNPEVGTFIDDSLKFVLEQAHKLNEQAGK
;
A
#
# COMPACT_ATOMS: atom_id res chain seq x y z
N MET A 1 15.29 11.86 22.05
CA MET A 1 15.64 10.71 21.17
C MET A 1 14.84 9.46 21.52
N LEU A 2 14.98 8.91 22.73
CA LEU A 2 14.26 7.70 23.19
C LEU A 2 12.72 7.81 23.06
N ARG A 3 12.15 8.96 23.40
CA ARG A 3 10.70 9.21 23.25
C ARG A 3 10.21 9.10 21.82
N HIS A 4 11.05 9.47 20.85
CA HIS A 4 10.70 9.42 19.43
C HIS A 4 10.66 7.97 18.94
N ILE A 5 11.66 7.18 19.33
CA ILE A 5 11.74 5.73 19.07
C ILE A 5 10.55 5.01 19.70
N ALA A 6 10.23 5.32 20.95
CA ALA A 6 9.09 4.78 21.67
C ALA A 6 7.76 5.01 20.92
N THR A 7 7.54 6.23 20.42
CA THR A 7 6.38 6.55 19.58
C THR A 7 6.39 5.80 18.24
N THR A 8 7.55 5.67 17.58
CA THR A 8 7.66 4.97 16.28
C THR A 8 7.27 3.50 16.38
N PHE A 9 7.64 2.83 17.46
CA PHE A 9 7.40 1.39 17.65
C PHE A 9 6.17 1.10 18.53
N ASP A 10 5.40 2.13 18.91
CA ASP A 10 4.24 2.03 19.81
C ASP A 10 4.55 1.26 21.12
N VAL A 11 5.69 1.58 21.71
CA VAL A 11 6.16 1.02 23.00
C VAL A 11 6.37 2.13 24.01
N SER A 12 6.30 1.80 25.30
CA SER A 12 6.65 2.75 26.36
C SER A 12 8.15 3.02 26.39
N VAL A 13 8.55 4.22 26.85
CA VAL A 13 9.97 4.53 27.05
C VAL A 13 10.55 3.59 28.11
N ASP A 14 9.79 3.30 29.16
CA ASP A 14 10.19 2.40 30.26
C ASP A 14 10.49 0.98 29.79
N TYR A 15 9.82 0.50 28.74
CA TYR A 15 10.15 -0.77 28.08
C TYR A 15 11.51 -0.72 27.38
N LEU A 16 11.84 0.38 26.68
CA LEU A 16 13.12 0.52 26.00
C LEU A 16 14.32 0.59 26.96
N ILE A 17 14.10 1.05 28.19
CA ILE A 17 15.13 1.14 29.23
C ILE A 17 15.11 -0.04 30.21
N GLY A 18 14.24 -1.05 29.98
CA GLY A 18 14.19 -2.28 30.76
C GLY A 18 13.56 -2.15 32.16
N TYR A 19 12.82 -1.07 32.41
CA TYR A 19 12.06 -0.89 33.66
C TYR A 19 10.66 -1.52 33.62
N ALA A 20 10.18 -1.94 32.45
CA ALA A 20 8.95 -2.71 32.28
C ALA A 20 9.27 -4.08 31.66
N GLU A 21 8.78 -5.16 32.27
CA GLU A 21 8.97 -6.55 31.79
C GLU A 21 8.11 -6.86 30.55
N GLU A 22 6.95 -6.23 30.43
CA GLU A 22 6.04 -6.43 29.30
C GLU A 22 6.03 -5.20 28.39
N SER A 23 6.13 -5.43 27.08
CA SER A 23 5.93 -4.36 26.10
C SER A 23 4.49 -3.88 26.18
N SER A 24 4.27 -2.58 26.35
CA SER A 24 2.94 -1.97 26.14
C SER A 24 2.49 -1.98 24.67
N TYR A 25 3.25 -2.67 23.80
CA TYR A 25 2.95 -2.91 22.41
C TYR A 25 1.60 -3.61 22.31
N LYS A 26 0.57 -2.81 22.09
CA LYS A 26 -0.65 -3.29 21.48
C LYS A 26 -0.34 -3.19 20.00
N PRO A 27 -0.20 -4.30 19.25
CA PRO A 27 -0.12 -4.17 17.80
C PRO A 27 -1.35 -3.37 17.43
N SER A 28 -1.14 -2.14 16.97
CA SER A 28 -2.19 -1.40 16.31
C SER A 28 -2.66 -2.39 15.26
N THR A 29 -3.86 -2.91 15.43
CA THR A 29 -4.57 -3.56 14.33
C THR A 29 -4.78 -2.42 13.35
N ILE A 30 -3.73 -2.10 12.59
CA ILE A 30 -3.83 -1.44 11.31
C ILE A 30 -4.70 -2.43 10.57
N VAL A 31 -6.01 -2.22 10.67
CA VAL A 31 -6.99 -2.88 9.84
C VAL A 31 -6.49 -2.54 8.45
N LYS A 32 -5.79 -3.48 7.81
CA LYS A 32 -5.43 -3.36 6.41
C LYS A 32 -6.77 -3.19 5.72
N LYS A 33 -7.14 -1.94 5.44
CA LYS A 33 -8.25 -1.65 4.55
C LYS A 33 -7.89 -2.41 3.29
N ASN A 34 -8.63 -3.47 3.00
CA ASN A 34 -8.42 -4.25 1.79
C ASN A 34 -9.00 -3.43 0.64
N ASP A 35 -8.38 -2.28 0.39
CA ASP A 35 -8.83 -1.30 -0.55
C ASP A 35 -8.31 -1.69 -1.92
N VAL A 36 -9.23 -2.04 -2.80
CA VAL A 36 -8.93 -2.43 -4.17
C VAL A 36 -8.32 -1.25 -4.92
N HIS A 37 -8.69 -0.01 -4.59
CA HIS A 37 -8.11 1.19 -5.18
C HIS A 37 -6.62 1.29 -4.86
N GLU A 38 -6.26 1.23 -3.57
CA GLU A 38 -4.86 1.33 -3.12
C GLU A 38 -3.96 0.23 -3.72
N ARG A 39 -4.52 -0.98 -3.92
CA ARG A 39 -3.77 -2.09 -4.54
C ARG A 39 -3.51 -1.85 -6.02
N LEU A 40 -4.47 -1.27 -6.74
CA LEU A 40 -4.32 -0.97 -8.17
C LEU A 40 -3.40 0.24 -8.40
N GLU A 41 -3.45 1.26 -7.53
CA GLU A 41 -2.49 2.37 -7.56
C GLU A 41 -1.05 1.87 -7.40
N LYS A 42 -0.80 0.93 -6.48
CA LYS A 42 0.53 0.30 -6.34
C LYS A 42 0.98 -0.45 -7.58
N VAL A 43 0.06 -1.01 -8.37
CA VAL A 43 0.40 -1.66 -9.64
C VAL A 43 0.77 -0.61 -10.69
N GLN A 44 0.05 0.51 -10.76
CA GLN A 44 0.37 1.64 -11.64
C GLN A 44 1.72 2.28 -11.28
N GLU A 45 2.00 2.43 -9.99
CA GLU A 45 3.27 2.95 -9.49
C GLU A 45 4.43 2.06 -9.96
N LYS A 46 4.33 0.75 -9.76
CA LYS A 46 5.33 -0.21 -10.24
C LYS A 46 5.52 -0.14 -11.75
N LEU A 47 4.42 -0.08 -12.51
CA LEU A 47 4.47 0.07 -13.98
C LEU A 47 5.24 1.32 -14.45
N ARG A 48 5.34 2.36 -13.61
CA ARG A 48 6.01 3.63 -13.96
C ARG A 48 7.43 3.75 -13.44
N TYR A 49 7.74 3.16 -12.29
CA TYR A 49 8.99 3.39 -11.58
C TYR A 49 9.90 2.15 -11.49
N ASP A 50 9.37 0.94 -11.69
CA ASP A 50 10.20 -0.26 -11.69
C ASP A 50 10.82 -0.47 -13.08
N ASP A 51 12.14 -0.58 -13.12
CA ASP A 51 12.88 -1.09 -14.27
C ASP A 51 12.80 -2.64 -14.31
N ASP A 52 12.95 -3.24 -15.50
CA ASP A 52 12.96 -4.70 -15.72
C ASP A 52 11.64 -5.45 -15.41
N LEU A 53 10.50 -4.81 -15.66
CA LEU A 53 9.20 -5.49 -15.59
C LEU A 53 9.10 -6.60 -16.64
N LEU A 54 8.54 -7.75 -16.24
CA LEU A 54 8.26 -8.87 -17.13
C LEU A 54 6.75 -9.05 -17.29
N LEU A 55 6.31 -9.26 -18.53
CA LEU A 55 4.97 -9.71 -18.86
C LEU A 55 5.02 -11.15 -19.38
N SER A 56 4.46 -12.09 -18.61
CA SER A 56 4.47 -13.52 -18.94
C SER A 56 5.88 -14.09 -19.21
N GLY A 57 6.89 -13.59 -18.49
CA GLY A 57 8.29 -14.03 -18.60
C GLY A 57 9.11 -13.35 -19.69
N ALA A 58 8.51 -12.45 -20.49
CA ALA A 58 9.22 -11.61 -21.44
C ALA A 58 9.34 -10.17 -20.91
N PRO A 59 10.42 -9.43 -21.24
CA PRO A 59 10.52 -8.00 -20.92
C PRO A 59 9.28 -7.23 -21.37
N LEU A 60 8.71 -6.45 -20.46
CA LEU A 60 7.57 -5.60 -20.74
C LEU A 60 8.02 -4.48 -21.67
N ASN A 61 7.40 -4.42 -22.85
CA ASN A 61 7.59 -3.28 -23.74
C ASN A 61 6.99 -2.02 -23.09
N PRO A 62 7.71 -0.88 -23.05
CA PRO A 62 7.21 0.38 -22.50
C PRO A 62 5.84 0.83 -23.05
N GLU A 63 5.58 0.61 -24.35
CA GLU A 63 4.29 0.94 -24.96
C GLU A 63 3.15 0.07 -24.40
N VAL A 64 3.45 -1.21 -24.14
CA VAL A 64 2.51 -2.14 -23.51
C VAL A 64 2.30 -1.78 -22.04
N GLY A 65 3.35 -1.35 -21.33
CA GLY A 65 3.25 -0.83 -19.97
C GLY A 65 2.34 0.39 -19.87
N THR A 66 2.49 1.33 -20.81
CA THR A 66 1.65 2.54 -20.91
C THR A 66 0.19 2.18 -21.20
N PHE A 67 -0.04 1.25 -22.14
CA PHE A 67 -1.38 0.73 -22.43
C PHE A 67 -2.05 0.10 -21.20
N ILE A 68 -1.30 -0.68 -20.41
CA ILE A 68 -1.80 -1.28 -19.17
C ILE A 68 -2.13 -0.19 -18.15
N ASP A 69 -1.27 0.80 -17.95
CA ASP A 69 -1.52 1.92 -17.01
C ASP A 69 -2.80 2.68 -17.36
N ASP A 70 -2.98 3.05 -18.63
CA ASP A 70 -4.17 3.78 -19.08
C ASP A 70 -5.45 2.94 -19.00
N SER A 71 -5.35 1.64 -19.33
CA SER A 71 -6.47 0.70 -19.16
C SER A 71 -6.87 0.58 -17.68
N LEU A 72 -5.89 0.53 -16.77
CA LEU A 72 -6.15 0.48 -15.33
C LEU A 72 -6.82 1.76 -14.82
N LYS A 73 -6.40 2.95 -15.29
CA LYS A 73 -7.07 4.23 -14.96
C LYS A 73 -8.53 4.20 -15.39
N PHE A 74 -8.78 3.81 -16.63
CA PHE A 74 -10.13 3.74 -17.16
C PHE A 74 -11.01 2.79 -16.34
N VAL A 75 -10.52 1.58 -16.05
CA VAL A 75 -11.26 0.59 -15.25
C VAL A 75 -11.56 1.12 -13.85
N LEU A 76 -10.58 1.78 -13.19
CA LEU A 76 -10.78 2.39 -11.88
C LEU A 76 -11.86 3.47 -11.89
N GLU A 77 -11.85 4.36 -12.87
CA GLU A 77 -12.87 5.40 -12.99
C GLU A 77 -14.27 4.80 -13.22
N GLN A 78 -14.38 3.78 -14.07
CA GLN A 78 -15.67 3.12 -14.30
C GLN A 78 -16.14 2.36 -13.06
N ALA A 79 -15.24 1.65 -12.37
CA ALA A 79 -15.56 0.95 -11.14
C ALA A 79 -16.06 1.92 -10.06
N HIS A 80 -15.44 3.11 -9.93
CA HIS A 80 -15.90 4.14 -9.01
C HIS A 80 -17.32 4.60 -9.34
N LYS A 81 -17.59 4.95 -10.59
CA LYS A 81 -18.92 5.38 -11.06
C LYS A 81 -19.98 4.31 -10.80
N LEU A 82 -19.66 3.05 -11.10
CA LEU A 82 -20.58 1.92 -10.87
C LEU A 82 -20.83 1.69 -9.38
N ASN A 83 -19.81 1.82 -8.54
CA ASN A 83 -19.96 1.66 -7.09
C ASN A 83 -20.80 2.78 -6.47
N GLU A 84 -20.63 4.03 -6.94
CA GLU A 84 -21.48 5.16 -6.54
C GLU A 84 -22.93 5.01 -7.01
N GLN A 85 -23.15 4.40 -8.18
CA GLN A 85 -24.49 4.10 -8.70
C GLN A 85 -25.16 2.93 -7.96
N ALA A 86 -24.40 1.91 -7.59
CA ALA A 86 -24.89 0.75 -6.83
C ALA A 86 -25.17 1.08 -5.35
N GLY A 87 -24.58 2.16 -4.82
CA GLY A 87 -24.79 2.64 -3.46
C GLY A 87 -25.99 3.59 -3.28
N LYS A 88 -26.77 3.87 -4.34
CA LYS A 88 -28.03 4.62 -4.29
C LYS A 88 -29.22 3.67 -4.31
#